data_AF-A0A095Z3H9-F1
#
_entry.id   AF-A0A095Z3H9-F1
#
_cell.length_a   1.000
_cell.length_b   1.000
_cell.length_c   1.000
_cell.angle_alpha   90.00
_cell.angle_beta   90.00
_cell.angle_gamma   90.00
#
_symmetry.space_group_name_H-M   'P 1'
#
loop_
_entity.id
_entity.type
_entity.pdbx_description
1 polymer ?
#
loop_
_entity_poly.entity_id
_entity_poly.type
_entity_poly.pdbx_seq_one_letter_code
_entity_poly.pdbx_strand_id
1 'polypeptide(L)'
;MGLGVLTSAIFRYITTDASFYDDFKNLDSRKDRLNYILSKNIFTILFLAAFALILYFIISIGMKIGLVGENYLEFKMVFTILIYILATENIILIFNQKMIPSYKSGYKRDYSKDLEVGIKNLKSMIYSLIVNIILVVLQFKFNLDIFWGVVYLLASEFIFTAYKSF
;
A
#
# COMPACT_ATOMS: atom_id res chain seq x y z
N MET A 1 -9.92 -8.42 0.58
CA MET A 1 -9.56 -7.40 1.58
C MET A 1 -8.11 -7.49 2.05
N GLY A 2 -7.60 -8.67 2.46
CA GLY A 2 -6.25 -8.80 3.03
C GLY A 2 -5.12 -8.19 2.19
N LEU A 3 -5.08 -8.44 0.87
CA LEU A 3 -4.08 -7.87 -0.03
C LEU A 3 -4.13 -6.35 -0.10
N GLY A 4 -5.32 -5.74 -0.09
CA GLY A 4 -5.44 -4.28 -0.12
C GLY A 4 -4.93 -3.61 1.15
N VAL A 5 -5.24 -4.20 2.31
CA VAL A 5 -4.71 -3.74 3.60
C VAL A 5 -3.18 -3.86 3.63
N LEU A 6 -2.64 -4.97 3.11
CA LEU A 6 -1.20 -5.19 2.98
C LEU A 6 -0.53 -4.13 2.10
N THR A 7 -1.13 -3.80 0.94
CA THR A 7 -0.65 -2.74 0.04
C THR A 7 -0.57 -1.39 0.74
N SER A 8 -1.66 -0.97 1.39
CA SER A 8 -1.68 0.28 2.17
C SER A 8 -0.64 0.26 3.29
N ALA A 9 -0.50 -0.86 4.00
CA ALA A 9 0.46 -0.99 5.10
C ALA A 9 1.91 -0.84 4.62
N ILE A 10 2.29 -1.54 3.55
CA ILE A 10 3.64 -1.49 2.99
C ILE A 10 3.93 -0.09 2.45
N PHE A 11 3.01 0.47 1.66
CA PHE A 11 3.19 1.79 1.07
C PHE A 11 3.38 2.86 2.15
N ARG A 12 2.56 2.83 3.21
CA ARG A 12 2.70 3.76 4.33
C ARG A 12 3.96 3.52 5.15
N TYR A 13 4.38 2.28 5.32
CA TYR A 13 5.64 1.95 5.99
C TYR A 13 6.83 2.59 5.27
N ILE A 14 6.93 2.44 3.94
CA ILE A 14 8.06 2.98 3.18
C ILE A 14 7.99 4.50 2.92
N THR A 15 6.89 5.16 3.31
CA THR A 15 6.68 6.61 3.08
C THR A 15 6.62 7.44 4.36
N THR A 16 5.96 6.94 5.40
CA THR A 16 5.61 7.72 6.60
C THR A 16 6.17 7.15 7.90
N ASP A 17 6.72 5.93 7.90
CA ASP A 17 7.43 5.41 9.07
C ASP A 17 8.65 6.30 9.39
N ALA A 18 8.92 6.51 10.67
CA ALA A 18 10.03 7.33 11.14
C ALA A 18 11.39 6.96 10.50
N SER A 19 11.59 5.68 10.13
CA SER A 19 12.83 5.21 9.50
C SER A 19 13.01 5.71 8.05
N PHE A 20 11.94 6.15 7.39
CA PHE A 20 11.92 6.61 5.99
C PHE A 20 11.39 8.04 5.83
N TYR A 21 10.95 8.67 6.92
CA TYR A 21 10.26 9.96 6.89
C TYR A 21 11.19 11.12 6.52
N ASP A 22 12.48 11.01 6.84
CA ASP A 22 13.45 12.06 6.47
C ASP A 22 13.58 12.19 4.95
N ASP A 23 13.50 11.08 4.20
CA ASP A 23 13.48 11.12 2.73
C ASP A 23 12.22 11.83 2.20
N PHE A 24 11.09 11.70 2.89
CA PHE A 24 9.83 12.36 2.52
C PHE A 24 9.86 13.86 2.81
N LYS A 25 10.45 14.25 3.94
CA LYS A 25 10.51 15.65 4.39
C LYS A 25 11.45 16.51 3.52
N ASN A 26 12.50 15.92 2.94
CA ASN A 26 13.53 16.65 2.20
C ASN A 26 13.27 16.69 0.67
N LEU A 27 12.01 16.76 0.24
CA LEU A 27 11.62 16.74 -1.18
C LEU A 27 11.48 18.15 -1.78
N ASP A 28 12.61 18.82 -1.99
CA ASP A 28 12.66 20.23 -2.41
C ASP A 28 12.16 20.48 -3.84
N SER A 29 12.56 19.64 -4.80
CA SER A 29 12.21 19.84 -6.22
C SER A 29 11.07 18.95 -6.70
N ARG A 30 10.43 19.35 -7.81
CA ARG A 30 9.43 18.50 -8.50
C ARG A 30 10.05 17.18 -8.97
N LYS A 31 11.31 17.21 -9.40
CA LYS A 31 12.02 16.01 -9.84
C LYS A 31 12.21 15.03 -8.68
N ASP A 32 12.55 15.53 -7.50
CA ASP A 32 12.74 14.70 -6.31
C ASP A 32 11.42 14.10 -5.86
N ARG A 33 10.33 14.89 -5.84
CA ARG A 33 8.98 14.37 -5.55
C ARG A 33 8.53 13.28 -6.53
N LEU A 34 8.77 13.49 -7.82
CA LEU A 34 8.43 12.50 -8.85
C LEU A 34 9.25 11.21 -8.67
N ASN A 35 10.57 11.34 -8.52
CA ASN A 35 11.45 10.19 -8.32
C ASN A 35 11.08 9.41 -7.05
N TYR A 36 10.75 10.15 -5.98
CA TYR A 36 10.31 9.57 -4.72
C TYR A 36 9.03 8.75 -4.93
N ILE A 37 7.95 9.36 -5.44
CA ILE A 37 6.66 8.68 -5.55
C ILE A 37 6.72 7.49 -6.51
N LEU A 38 7.43 7.63 -7.65
CA LEU A 38 7.67 6.53 -8.57
C LEU A 38 8.43 5.39 -7.90
N SER A 39 9.49 5.69 -7.15
CA SER A 39 10.27 4.67 -6.44
C SER A 39 9.40 3.90 -5.44
N LYS A 40 8.55 4.58 -4.67
CA LYS A 40 7.67 3.93 -3.69
C LYS A 40 6.56 3.09 -4.35
N ASN A 41 5.98 3.58 -5.45
CA ASN A 41 5.00 2.81 -6.22
C ASN A 41 5.63 1.57 -6.86
N ILE A 42 6.77 1.73 -7.55
CA ILE A 42 7.49 0.61 -8.18
C ILE A 42 7.89 -0.43 -7.12
N PHE A 43 8.46 0.01 -6.00
CA PHE A 43 8.82 -0.90 -4.90
C PHE A 43 7.59 -1.68 -4.42
N THR A 44 6.46 -1.00 -4.19
CA THR A 44 5.25 -1.66 -3.66
C THR A 44 4.68 -2.65 -4.67
N ILE A 45 4.65 -2.32 -5.96
CA ILE A 45 4.22 -3.22 -7.04
C ILE A 45 5.13 -4.46 -7.10
N LEU A 46 6.45 -4.27 -7.10
CA LEU A 46 7.41 -5.38 -7.15
C LEU A 46 7.30 -6.28 -5.92
N PHE A 47 7.16 -5.69 -4.73
CA PHE A 47 6.96 -6.44 -3.49
C PHE A 47 5.68 -7.29 -3.56
N LEU A 48 4.57 -6.69 -3.99
CA LEU A 48 3.29 -7.39 -4.09
C LEU A 48 3.31 -8.49 -5.16
N ALA A 49 3.99 -8.26 -6.29
CA ALA A 49 4.17 -9.27 -7.33
C ALA A 49 4.98 -10.47 -6.80
N ALA A 50 6.07 -10.21 -6.08
CA ALA A 50 6.87 -11.27 -5.44
C ALA A 50 6.05 -12.03 -4.39
N PHE A 51 5.29 -11.32 -3.56
CA PHE A 51 4.41 -11.93 -2.56
C PHE A 51 3.30 -12.78 -3.19
N ALA A 52 2.66 -12.29 -4.27
CA ALA A 52 1.65 -13.03 -5.01
C ALA A 52 2.23 -14.30 -5.66
N LEU A 53 3.47 -14.26 -6.17
CA LEU A 53 4.16 -15.42 -6.72
C LEU A 53 4.43 -16.48 -5.63
N ILE A 54 4.85 -16.05 -4.44
CA ILE A 54 5.04 -16.94 -3.29
C ILE A 54 3.69 -17.59 -2.90
N LEU A 55 2.62 -16.80 -2.78
CA LEU A 55 1.29 -17.32 -2.49
C LEU A 55 0.82 -18.32 -3.54
N TYR A 56 1.02 -18.02 -4.82
CA TYR A 56 0.70 -18.93 -5.92
C TYR A 56 1.42 -20.28 -5.77
N PHE A 57 2.72 -20.27 -5.43
CA PHE A 57 3.47 -21.49 -5.22
C PHE A 57 2.94 -22.31 -4.03
N ILE A 58 2.62 -21.65 -2.91
CA ILE A 58 2.03 -22.30 -1.72
C ILE A 58 0.68 -22.92 -2.06
N ILE A 59 -0.21 -22.18 -2.74
CA ILE A 59 -1.52 -22.67 -3.16
C ILE A 59 -1.36 -23.85 -4.13
N SER A 60 -0.43 -23.77 -5.08
CA SER A 60 -0.14 -24.87 -6.03
C SER A 60 0.26 -26.16 -5.32
N ILE A 61 1.10 -26.08 -4.28
CA ILE A 61 1.44 -27.23 -3.45
C ILE A 61 0.19 -27.71 -2.70
N GLY A 62 -0.56 -26.80 -2.06
CA GLY A 62 -1.78 -27.11 -1.32
C GLY A 62 -2.84 -27.84 -2.13
N MET A 63 -3.01 -27.46 -3.41
CA MET A 63 -3.89 -28.16 -4.36
C MET A 63 -3.41 -29.58 -4.64
N LYS A 64 -2.09 -29.77 -4.86
CA LYS A 64 -1.52 -31.11 -5.11
C LYS A 64 -1.72 -32.08 -3.95
N ILE A 65 -1.75 -31.58 -2.72
CA ILE A 65 -1.95 -32.39 -1.50
C ILE A 65 -3.41 -32.42 -1.04
N GLY A 66 -4.34 -31.90 -1.84
CA GLY A 66 -5.78 -31.96 -1.56
C GLY A 66 -6.26 -31.05 -0.42
N LEU A 67 -5.45 -30.07 0.01
CA LEU A 67 -5.81 -29.13 1.08
C LEU A 67 -6.59 -27.91 0.57
N VAL A 68 -6.55 -27.63 -0.74
CA VAL A 68 -7.16 -26.44 -1.35
C VAL A 68 -7.91 -26.86 -2.62
N GLY A 69 -9.16 -26.40 -2.78
CA GLY A 69 -9.96 -26.64 -3.99
C GLY A 69 -9.50 -25.81 -5.19
N GLU A 70 -9.79 -26.27 -6.41
CA GLU A 70 -9.26 -25.74 -7.70
C GLU A 70 -9.76 -24.35 -8.14
N ASN A 71 -10.34 -23.56 -7.26
CA ASN A 71 -10.78 -22.21 -7.60
C ASN A 71 -10.01 -21.17 -6.78
N TYR A 72 -10.14 -19.91 -7.20
CA TYR A 72 -9.95 -18.71 -6.36
C TYR A 72 -8.59 -18.02 -6.42
N LEU A 73 -8.23 -17.47 -7.59
CA LEU A 73 -7.55 -16.17 -7.66
C LEU A 73 -7.69 -15.59 -9.07
N GLU A 74 -8.65 -14.69 -9.26
CA GLU A 74 -8.70 -13.89 -10.49
C GLU A 74 -7.65 -12.79 -10.41
N PHE A 75 -6.42 -13.10 -10.86
CA PHE A 75 -5.29 -12.18 -10.81
C PHE A 75 -5.60 -10.82 -11.41
N LYS A 76 -6.38 -10.77 -12.50
CA LYS A 76 -6.81 -9.52 -13.13
C LYS A 76 -7.57 -8.61 -12.15
N MET A 77 -8.55 -9.15 -11.44
CA MET A 77 -9.32 -8.39 -10.44
C MET A 77 -8.42 -7.92 -9.29
N VAL A 78 -7.52 -8.79 -8.82
CA VAL A 78 -6.57 -8.45 -7.76
C VAL A 78 -5.67 -7.29 -8.19
N PHE A 79 -5.00 -7.41 -9.33
CA PHE A 79 -4.13 -6.35 -9.86
C PHE A 79 -4.88 -5.05 -10.11
N THR A 80 -6.12 -5.13 -10.60
CA THR A 80 -6.97 -3.94 -10.78
C THR A 80 -7.16 -3.22 -9.45
N ILE A 81 -7.65 -3.91 -8.41
CA ILE A 81 -7.85 -3.31 -7.08
C ILE A 81 -6.53 -2.74 -6.53
N LEU A 82 -5.41 -3.47 -6.67
CA LEU A 82 -4.10 -3.03 -6.17
C LEU A 82 -3.66 -1.70 -6.79
N ILE A 83 -3.87 -1.50 -8.10
CA ILE A 83 -3.53 -0.25 -8.78
C ILE A 83 -4.38 0.91 -8.27
N TYR A 84 -5.69 0.70 -8.10
CA TYR A 84 -6.57 1.75 -7.54
C TYR A 84 -6.22 2.10 -6.08
N ILE A 85 -5.80 1.11 -5.29
CA ILE A 85 -5.35 1.34 -3.90
C ILE A 85 -4.09 2.20 -3.92
N LEU A 86 -3.06 1.83 -4.69
CA LEU A 86 -1.82 2.61 -4.80
C LEU A 86 -2.09 4.04 -5.27
N ALA A 87 -2.94 4.19 -6.29
CA ALA A 87 -3.34 5.50 -6.79
C ALA A 87 -3.95 6.35 -5.67
N THR A 88 -4.78 5.75 -4.81
CA THR A 88 -5.40 6.46 -3.70
C THR A 88 -4.44 6.69 -2.53
N GLU A 89 -3.51 5.78 -2.25
CA GLU A 89 -2.47 5.98 -1.24
C GLU A 89 -1.57 7.17 -1.59
N ASN A 90 -1.25 7.39 -2.88
CA ASN A 90 -0.56 8.62 -3.31
C ASN A 90 -1.35 9.87 -2.90
N ILE A 91 -2.67 9.88 -3.09
CA ILE A 91 -3.54 11.00 -2.72
C ILE A 91 -3.63 11.15 -1.18
N ILE A 92 -3.80 10.04 -0.45
CA ILE A 92 -3.83 10.05 1.02
C ILE A 92 -2.51 10.60 1.56
N LEU A 93 -1.38 10.22 0.97
CA LEU A 93 -0.07 10.71 1.38
C LEU A 93 0.03 12.24 1.26
N ILE A 94 -0.59 12.86 0.26
CA ILE A 94 -0.64 14.32 0.12
C ILE A 94 -1.35 14.97 1.31
N PHE A 95 -2.46 14.40 1.77
CA PHE A 95 -3.30 15.00 2.81
C PHE A 95 -2.98 14.54 4.23
N ASN A 96 -2.34 13.38 4.40
CA ASN A 96 -2.09 12.73 5.69
C ASN A 96 -0.61 12.34 5.85
N GLN A 97 0.24 13.36 5.85
CA GLN A 97 1.71 13.27 5.88
C GLN A 97 2.29 12.98 7.27
N LYS A 98 1.48 12.57 8.25
CA LYS A 98 1.96 12.47 9.63
C LYS A 98 2.98 11.35 9.75
N MET A 99 4.18 11.68 10.23
CA MET A 99 5.18 10.69 10.62
C MET A 99 4.57 9.70 11.61
N ILE A 100 4.78 8.43 11.35
CA ILE A 100 4.33 7.31 12.15
C ILE A 100 5.52 6.80 12.98
N PRO A 101 5.38 6.64 14.31
CA PRO A 101 6.46 6.11 15.12
C PRO A 101 6.80 4.68 14.70
N SER A 102 8.10 4.40 14.57
CA SER A 102 8.60 3.06 14.29
C SER A 102 8.56 2.18 15.55
N TYR A 103 8.42 0.87 15.36
CA TYR A 103 8.59 -0.09 16.45
C TYR A 103 10.03 -0.07 16.93
N LYS A 104 10.24 -0.05 18.25
CA LYS A 104 11.59 -0.04 18.82
C LYS A 104 12.26 -1.39 18.60
N SER A 105 13.45 -1.40 18.01
CA SER A 105 14.33 -2.56 17.93
C SER A 105 15.24 -2.62 19.18
N GLY A 106 15.32 -3.78 19.84
CA GLY A 106 16.19 -3.97 21.03
C GLY A 106 15.87 -5.22 21.87
N TYR A 107 16.83 -5.65 22.70
CA TYR A 107 16.79 -6.91 23.48
C TYR A 107 15.75 -6.93 24.62
N LYS A 108 15.36 -5.76 25.14
CA LYS A 108 14.25 -5.60 26.10
C LYS A 108 13.13 -4.79 25.46
N ARG A 109 12.11 -5.48 24.97
CA ARG A 109 10.89 -4.87 24.44
C ARG A 109 9.96 -4.47 25.58
N ASP A 110 9.42 -3.27 25.48
CA ASP A 110 8.39 -2.77 26.37
C ASP A 110 7.03 -2.98 25.68
N TYR A 111 6.33 -4.03 26.09
CA TYR A 111 5.05 -4.42 25.49
C TYR A 111 4.02 -3.28 25.50
N SER A 112 4.01 -2.45 26.56
CA SER A 112 3.06 -1.33 26.66
C SER A 112 3.34 -0.27 25.59
N LYS A 113 4.61 0.03 25.34
CA LYS A 113 5.01 1.01 24.32
C LYS A 113 4.79 0.48 22.91
N ASP A 114 5.07 -0.80 22.67
CA ASP A 114 4.81 -1.42 21.37
C ASP A 114 3.32 -1.44 21.04
N LEU A 115 2.46 -1.67 22.05
CA LEU A 115 1.02 -1.64 21.89
C LEU A 115 0.51 -0.21 21.61
N GLU A 116 1.08 0.80 22.28
CA GLU A 116 0.76 2.20 21.99
C GLU A 116 1.14 2.60 20.55
N VAL A 117 2.33 2.20 20.09
CA VAL A 117 2.77 2.39 18.70
C VAL A 117 1.82 1.66 17.74
N GLY A 118 1.47 0.41 18.03
CA GLY A 118 0.51 -0.35 17.22
C GLY A 118 -0.85 0.33 17.08
N ILE A 119 -1.40 0.87 18.16
CA ILE A 119 -2.68 1.61 18.13
C ILE A 119 -2.54 2.90 17.32
N LYS A 120 -1.44 3.64 17.46
CA LYS A 120 -1.18 4.84 16.66
C LYS A 120 -1.10 4.51 15.17
N ASN A 121 -0.41 3.43 14.82
CA ASN A 121 -0.26 2.97 13.45
C ASN A 121 -1.62 2.57 12.87
N LEU A 122 -2.41 1.80 13.62
CA LEU A 122 -3.77 1.40 13.21
C LEU A 122 -4.70 2.60 13.02
N LYS A 123 -4.72 3.56 13.96
CA LYS A 123 -5.50 4.80 13.82
C LYS A 123 -5.14 5.57 12.56
N SER A 124 -3.86 5.62 12.23
CA SER A 124 -3.39 6.33 11.05
C SER A 124 -3.79 5.64 9.73
N MET A 125 -4.08 4.32 9.75
CA MET A 125 -4.55 3.56 8.59
C MET A 125 -6.04 3.74 8.29
N ILE A 126 -6.80 4.46 9.12
CA ILE A 126 -8.26 4.51 9.01
C ILE A 126 -8.74 5.00 7.63
N TYR A 127 -8.07 6.00 7.06
CA TYR A 127 -8.38 6.51 5.72
C TYR A 127 -8.16 5.44 4.64
N SER A 128 -7.01 4.76 4.69
CA SER A 128 -6.70 3.64 3.79
C SER A 128 -7.70 2.50 3.91
N LEU A 129 -8.12 2.16 5.14
CA LEU A 129 -9.11 1.10 5.36
C LEU A 129 -10.47 1.45 4.77
N ILE A 130 -10.94 2.69 4.97
CA ILE A 130 -12.21 3.16 4.40
C ILE A 130 -12.15 3.12 2.87
N VAL A 131 -11.07 3.62 2.28
CA VAL A 131 -10.85 3.59 0.81
C VAL A 131 -10.83 2.16 0.29
N ASN A 132 -10.11 1.25 0.95
CA ASN A 132 -10.04 -0.15 0.54
C ASN A 132 -11.42 -0.81 0.53
N ILE A 133 -12.27 -0.51 1.52
CA ILE A 133 -13.66 -0.99 1.55
C ILE A 133 -14.45 -0.43 0.37
N ILE A 134 -14.36 0.89 0.13
CA ILE A 134 -15.07 1.54 -0.98
C ILE A 134 -14.64 0.94 -2.33
N LEU A 135 -13.33 0.78 -2.57
CA LEU A 135 -12.81 0.23 -3.81
C LEU A 135 -13.24 -1.22 -4.05
N VAL A 136 -13.31 -2.03 -3.00
CA VAL A 136 -13.86 -3.39 -3.10
C VAL A 136 -15.33 -3.36 -3.50
N VAL A 137 -16.15 -2.52 -2.86
CA VAL A 137 -17.56 -2.36 -3.22
C VAL A 137 -17.72 -1.88 -4.66
N LEU A 138 -16.91 -0.91 -5.09
CA LEU A 138 -16.92 -0.40 -6.46
C LEU A 138 -16.51 -1.48 -7.47
N GLN A 139 -15.48 -2.29 -7.18
CA GLN A 139 -15.08 -3.40 -8.04
C GLN A 139 -16.23 -4.39 -8.25
N PHE A 140 -16.91 -4.80 -7.18
CA PHE A 140 -18.00 -5.76 -7.29
C PHE A 140 -19.24 -5.18 -7.98
N LYS A 141 -19.51 -3.88 -7.83
CA LYS A 141 -20.70 -3.24 -8.41
C LYS A 141 -20.51 -2.79 -9.85
N PHE A 142 -19.33 -2.29 -10.19
CA PHE A 142 -19.07 -1.61 -11.47
C PHE A 142 -18.02 -2.31 -12.33
N ASN A 143 -17.37 -3.36 -11.83
CA ASN A 143 -16.30 -4.08 -12.51
C ASN A 143 -15.24 -3.11 -13.05
N LEU A 144 -14.51 -2.44 -12.13
CA LEU A 144 -13.56 -1.41 -12.52
C LEU A 144 -12.57 -1.97 -13.53
N ASP A 145 -12.22 -1.15 -14.51
CA ASP A 145 -11.27 -1.52 -15.54
C ASP A 145 -9.84 -1.12 -15.12
N ILE A 146 -8.89 -2.00 -15.45
CA ILE A 146 -7.47 -1.83 -15.14
C ILE A 146 -6.87 -0.62 -15.86
N PHE A 147 -7.31 -0.31 -17.09
CA PHE A 147 -6.87 0.85 -17.85
C PHE A 147 -7.11 2.13 -17.06
N TRP A 148 -8.34 2.30 -16.54
CA TRP A 148 -8.70 3.46 -15.72
C TRP A 148 -7.94 3.48 -14.39
N GLY A 149 -7.60 2.31 -13.83
CA GLY A 149 -6.72 2.22 -12.68
C GLY A 149 -5.33 2.79 -12.97
N VAL A 150 -4.73 2.41 -14.10
CA VAL A 150 -3.40 2.92 -14.52
C VAL A 150 -3.45 4.42 -14.76
N VAL A 151 -4.49 4.93 -15.44
CA VAL A 151 -4.68 6.38 -15.64
C VAL A 151 -4.79 7.09 -14.29
N TYR A 152 -5.54 6.54 -13.34
CA TYR A 152 -5.69 7.11 -12.01
C TYR A 152 -4.37 7.12 -11.23
N LEU A 153 -3.55 6.06 -11.34
CA LEU A 153 -2.23 6.00 -10.71
C LEU A 153 -1.29 7.09 -11.27
N LEU A 154 -1.22 7.23 -12.60
CA LEU A 154 -0.40 8.26 -13.23
C LEU A 154 -0.89 9.67 -12.87
N ALA A 155 -2.20 9.87 -12.83
CA ALA A 155 -2.79 11.14 -12.42
C ALA A 155 -2.43 11.47 -10.96
N SER A 156 -2.48 10.50 -10.04
CA SER A 156 -2.14 10.75 -8.64
C SER A 156 -0.65 11.00 -8.42
N GLU A 157 0.24 10.38 -9.18
CA GLU A 157 1.68 10.68 -9.19
C GLU A 157 1.94 12.11 -9.69
N PHE A 158 1.24 12.53 -10.75
CA PHE A 158 1.35 13.89 -11.26
C PHE A 158 0.85 14.92 -10.23
N ILE A 159 -0.30 14.66 -9.60
CA ILE A 159 -0.87 15.51 -8.55
C ILE A 159 0.11 15.59 -7.36
N PHE A 160 0.67 14.46 -6.91
CA PHE A 160 1.68 14.43 -5.84
C PHE A 160 2.91 15.27 -6.18
N THR A 161 3.38 15.18 -7.43
CA THR A 161 4.55 15.92 -7.90
C THR A 161 4.30 17.44 -7.97
N ALA A 162 3.11 17.82 -8.44
CA ALA A 162 2.68 19.20 -8.59
C ALA A 162 2.40 19.86 -7.24
N TYR A 163 1.87 19.10 -6.29
CA TYR A 163 1.58 19.58 -4.95
C TYR A 163 2.87 19.70 -4.14
N LYS A 164 3.20 20.94 -3.73
CA LYS A 164 4.32 21.15 -2.80
C LYS A 164 3.86 20.68 -1.41
N SER A 165 4.26 19.46 -1.06
CA SER A 165 4.37 19.01 0.32
C SER A 165 5.51 19.78 1.00
N PHE A 166 5.27 20.24 2.24
CA PHE A 166 6.06 21.22 2.99
C PHE A 166 7.50 20.82 3.26
#